data_AF-A0A9Q1H8C3-F1
#
_entry.id   AF-A0A9Q1H8C3-F1
#
_cell.length_a   1.000
_cell.length_b   1.000
_cell.length_c   1.000
_cell.angle_alpha   90.00
_cell.angle_beta   90.00
_cell.angle_gamma   90.00
#
_symmetry.space_group_name_H-M   'P 1'
#
loop_
_entity.id
_entity.type
_entity.pdbx_description
1 polymer ?
#
loop_
_entity_poly.entity_id
_entity_poly.type
_entity_poly.pdbx_seq_one_letter_code
_entity_poly.pdbx_strand_id
1 'polypeptide(L)'
;MLLFTGLPMMFLEMAFGQYASQGVITVWKAVPLLRGIGYGMLLATGIGNISFMLVTAYILFYLFASFRRTLPWIGCNNEWNTVLCSELLSDCISKSSIIAANGSCVNPEYMTSQELLSYGVAVTPSGEYNFSNYVDPFDGKRVRPTEEYWK
;
A
#
# COMPACT_ATOMS: atom_id res chain seq x y z
N MET A 1 10.29 -34.12 -2.65
CA MET A 1 11.61 -33.46 -2.51
C MET A 1 11.92 -33.05 -1.07
N LEU A 2 10.95 -32.58 -0.28
CA LEU A 2 11.20 -32.16 1.11
C LEU A 2 11.73 -33.31 2.01
N LEU A 3 11.10 -34.48 1.99
CA LEU A 3 11.48 -35.60 2.85
C LEU A 3 12.80 -36.28 2.43
N PHE A 4 13.07 -36.35 1.12
CA PHE A 4 14.23 -37.05 0.57
C PHE A 4 15.45 -36.16 0.31
N THR A 5 15.27 -34.84 0.18
CA THR A 5 16.36 -33.92 -0.16
C THR A 5 16.48 -32.78 0.85
N GLY A 6 15.37 -32.11 1.18
CA GLY A 6 15.39 -30.96 2.10
C GLY A 6 15.76 -31.34 3.53
N LEU A 7 15.07 -32.35 4.08
CA LEU A 7 15.24 -32.78 5.47
C LEU A 7 16.64 -33.38 5.73
N PRO A 8 17.18 -34.26 4.85
CA PRO A 8 18.56 -34.72 4.98
C PRO A 8 19.59 -33.60 4.86
N MET A 9 19.40 -32.64 3.95
CA MET A 9 20.34 -31.53 3.72
C MET A 9 20.38 -30.56 4.91
N MET A 10 19.21 -30.20 5.46
CA MET A 10 19.11 -29.38 6.66
C MET A 10 19.77 -30.06 7.87
N PHE A 11 19.53 -31.36 8.05
CA PHE A 11 20.14 -32.13 9.13
C PHE A 11 21.66 -32.19 9.00
N LEU A 12 22.18 -32.41 7.78
CA LEU A 12 23.62 -32.44 7.51
C LEU A 12 24.27 -31.08 7.82
N GLU A 13 23.66 -29.98 7.39
CA GLU A 13 24.17 -28.63 7.65
C GLU A 13 24.20 -28.31 9.15
N MET A 14 23.13 -28.68 9.88
CA MET A 14 23.04 -28.44 11.31
C MET A 14 24.04 -29.31 12.10
N ALA A 15 24.16 -30.60 11.76
CA ALA A 15 25.12 -31.50 12.40
C ALA A 15 26.58 -31.08 12.11
N PHE A 16 26.87 -30.67 10.87
CA PHE A 16 28.18 -30.15 10.49
C PHE A 16 28.53 -28.85 11.21
N GLY A 17 27.58 -27.92 11.31
CA GLY A 17 27.74 -26.67 12.05
C GLY A 17 27.98 -26.90 13.56
N GLN A 18 27.23 -27.82 14.16
CA GLN A 18 27.41 -28.21 15.57
C GLN A 18 28.77 -28.88 15.83
N TYR A 19 29.19 -29.80 14.96
CA TYR A 19 30.48 -30.49 15.09
C TYR A 19 31.67 -29.53 14.91
N ALA A 20 31.62 -28.69 13.87
CA ALA A 20 32.71 -27.75 13.59
C ALA A 20 32.79 -26.60 14.59
N SER A 21 31.65 -26.20 15.18
CA SER A 21 31.53 -25.06 16.11
C SER A 21 32.22 -23.79 15.60
N GLN A 22 32.16 -23.59 14.28
CA GLN A 22 32.89 -22.54 13.58
C GLN A 22 31.97 -21.81 12.61
N GLY A 23 32.28 -20.54 12.34
CA GLY A 23 31.57 -19.75 11.36
C GLY A 23 31.78 -20.25 9.93
N VAL A 24 30.91 -19.78 9.03
CA VAL A 24 30.81 -20.19 7.62
C VAL A 24 32.11 -20.02 6.82
N ILE A 25 33.00 -19.08 7.18
CA ILE A 25 34.32 -18.94 6.54
C ILE A 25 35.36 -19.85 7.20
N THR A 26 35.35 -19.93 8.52
CA THR A 26 36.37 -20.65 9.29
C THR A 26 36.25 -22.16 9.16
N VAL A 27 35.03 -22.69 8.97
CA VAL A 27 34.79 -24.14 8.84
C VAL A 27 35.52 -24.75 7.64
N TRP A 28 35.68 -24.00 6.55
CA TRP A 28 36.43 -24.45 5.37
C TRP A 28 37.96 -24.37 5.54
N LYS A 29 38.47 -24.07 6.75
CA LYS A 29 39.90 -24.29 7.06
C LYS A 29 40.28 -25.78 6.97
N ALA A 30 39.33 -26.69 7.21
CA ALA A 30 39.55 -28.13 7.06
C ALA A 30 39.83 -28.56 5.61
N VAL A 31 39.20 -27.91 4.63
CA VAL A 31 39.42 -28.15 3.18
C VAL A 31 39.64 -26.80 2.49
N PRO A 32 40.90 -26.33 2.39
CA PRO A 32 41.20 -24.96 1.94
C PRO A 32 40.77 -24.66 0.50
N LEU A 33 40.64 -25.68 -0.35
CA LEU A 33 40.13 -25.56 -1.72
C LEU A 33 38.70 -25.00 -1.77
N LEU A 34 37.88 -25.30 -0.74
CA LEU A 34 36.47 -24.96 -0.67
C LEU A 34 36.20 -23.64 0.08
N ARG A 35 37.23 -22.88 0.47
CA ARG A 35 37.06 -21.60 1.17
C ARG A 35 36.20 -20.59 0.40
N GLY A 36 36.17 -20.66 -0.93
CA GLY A 36 35.31 -19.82 -1.77
C GLY A 36 33.82 -19.99 -1.48
N ILE A 37 33.37 -21.19 -1.06
CA ILE A 37 31.97 -21.46 -0.72
C ILE A 37 31.55 -20.62 0.49
N GLY A 38 32.41 -20.50 1.50
CA GLY A 38 32.12 -19.69 2.69
C GLY A 38 31.92 -18.21 2.38
N TYR A 39 32.76 -17.64 1.51
CA TYR A 39 32.60 -16.24 1.06
C TYR A 39 31.35 -16.05 0.19
N GLY A 40 31.07 -16.99 -0.72
CA GLY A 40 29.85 -16.96 -1.54
C GLY A 40 28.58 -16.99 -0.70
N MET A 41 28.54 -17.85 0.32
CA MET A 41 27.41 -17.95 1.24
C MET A 41 27.21 -16.67 2.07
N LEU A 42 28.30 -16.04 2.52
CA LEU A 42 28.24 -14.76 3.22
C LEU A 42 27.67 -13.65 2.31
N LEU A 43 28.13 -13.56 1.06
CA LEU A 43 27.65 -12.56 0.10
C LEU A 43 26.17 -12.77 -0.25
N ALA A 44 25.77 -14.01 -0.55
CA ALA A 44 24.38 -14.33 -0.87
C ALA A 44 23.44 -14.01 0.30
N THR A 45 23.84 -14.39 1.52
CA THR A 45 23.09 -14.09 2.75
C THR A 45 23.06 -12.58 3.01
N GLY A 46 24.15 -11.87 2.76
CA GLY A 46 24.22 -10.41 2.92
C GLY A 46 23.24 -9.66 2.02
N ILE A 47 23.21 -10.00 0.72
CA ILE A 47 22.27 -9.40 -0.24
C ILE A 47 20.82 -9.73 0.15
N GLY A 48 20.54 -10.97 0.54
CA GLY A 48 19.21 -11.37 1.02
C GLY A 48 18.76 -10.59 2.26
N ASN A 49 19.67 -10.38 3.22
CA ASN A 49 19.37 -9.61 4.43
C ASN A 49 19.05 -8.15 4.14
N ILE A 50 19.73 -7.50 3.19
CA ILE A 50 19.45 -6.11 2.83
C ILE A 50 18.01 -5.95 2.34
N SER A 51 17.58 -6.82 1.41
CA SER A 51 16.20 -6.82 0.91
C SER A 51 15.19 -7.12 2.02
N PHE A 52 15.52 -8.03 2.94
CA PHE A 52 14.65 -8.38 4.05
C PHE A 52 14.51 -7.26 5.09
N MET A 53 15.60 -6.54 5.40
CA MET A 53 15.57 -5.38 6.30
C MET A 53 14.69 -4.25 5.74
N LEU A 54 14.74 -4.03 4.42
CA LEU A 54 13.88 -3.04 3.75
C LEU A 54 12.39 -3.40 3.91
N VAL A 55 11.99 -4.64 3.65
CA VAL A 55 10.61 -5.10 3.84
C VAL A 55 10.19 -5.05 5.32
N THR A 56 11.08 -5.45 6.22
CA THR A 56 10.83 -5.42 7.67
C THR A 56 10.61 -3.99 8.16
N ALA A 57 11.36 -3.02 7.66
CA ALA A 57 11.18 -1.61 7.99
C ALA A 57 9.79 -1.10 7.58
N TYR A 58 9.30 -1.45 6.39
CA TYR A 58 7.93 -1.11 5.97
C TYR A 58 6.88 -1.75 6.89
N ILE A 59 7.02 -3.02 7.22
CA ILE A 59 6.09 -3.72 8.11
C ILE A 59 6.04 -3.03 9.49
N LEU A 60 7.21 -2.70 10.07
CA LEU A 60 7.28 -1.99 11.34
C LEU A 60 6.65 -0.61 11.26
N PHE A 61 6.88 0.13 10.17
CA PHE A 61 6.24 1.42 9.94
C PHE A 61 4.71 1.32 9.95
N TYR A 62 4.13 0.39 9.18
CA TYR A 62 2.67 0.19 9.15
C TYR A 62 2.13 -0.32 10.49
N LEU A 63 2.90 -1.15 11.20
CA LEU A 63 2.52 -1.62 12.54
C LEU A 63 2.34 -0.44 13.50
N PHE A 64 3.32 0.47 13.58
CA PHE A 64 3.21 1.65 14.43
C PHE A 64 2.15 2.64 13.93
N ALA A 65 2.01 2.81 12.60
CA ALA A 65 0.98 3.66 12.03
C ALA A 65 -0.45 3.13 12.33
N SER A 66 -0.61 1.82 12.53
CA SER A 66 -1.88 1.18 12.88
C SER A 66 -2.33 1.40 14.32
N PHE A 67 -1.47 1.89 15.22
CA PHE A 67 -1.86 2.24 16.58
C PHE A 67 -2.56 3.60 16.69
N ARG A 68 -2.75 4.32 15.59
CA ARG A 68 -3.57 5.54 15.54
C ARG A 68 -5.05 5.18 15.59
N ARG A 69 -5.88 6.02 16.24
CA ARG A 69 -7.34 5.83 16.32
C ARG A 69 -8.01 5.78 14.95
N THR A 70 -7.55 6.63 14.03
CA THR A 70 -7.94 6.66 12.63
C THR A 70 -6.70 6.37 11.79
N LEU A 71 -6.79 5.40 10.89
CA LEU A 71 -5.66 5.03 10.05
C LEU A 71 -5.49 6.11 8.97
N PRO A 72 -4.24 6.52 8.68
CA PRO A 72 -3.98 7.64 7.78
C PRO A 72 -4.40 7.36 6.32
N TRP A 73 -4.52 6.10 5.93
CA TRP A 73 -4.89 5.68 4.57
C TRP A 73 -6.37 5.27 4.42
N ILE A 74 -7.22 5.53 5.42
CA ILE A 74 -8.67 5.27 5.30
C ILE A 74 -9.35 6.44 4.58
N GLY A 75 -9.07 7.68 4.97
CA GLY A 75 -9.83 8.85 4.50
C GLY A 75 -9.08 9.79 3.57
N CYS A 76 -9.85 10.65 2.89
CA CYS A 76 -9.32 11.73 2.05
C CYS A 76 -8.89 12.99 2.84
N ASN A 77 -9.06 13.03 4.16
CA ASN A 77 -8.80 14.21 5.01
C ASN A 77 -7.34 14.34 5.47
N ASN A 78 -6.38 14.26 4.53
CA ASN A 78 -4.96 14.43 4.83
C ASN A 78 -4.29 15.35 3.80
N GLU A 79 -3.15 15.93 4.16
CA GLU A 79 -2.42 16.89 3.31
C GLU A 79 -1.87 16.29 2.01
N TRP A 80 -1.64 14.97 1.98
CA TRP A 80 -1.14 14.25 0.79
C TRP A 80 -2.24 13.85 -0.19
N ASN A 81 -3.51 13.95 0.20
CA ASN A 81 -4.61 13.53 -0.66
C ASN A 81 -4.94 14.61 -1.69
N THR A 82 -5.29 14.17 -2.90
CA THR A 82 -5.66 15.06 -4.00
C THR A 82 -7.18 15.13 -4.19
N VAL A 83 -7.65 16.04 -5.06
CA VAL A 83 -9.07 16.13 -5.44
C VAL A 83 -9.59 14.86 -6.12
N LEU A 84 -8.69 13.97 -6.56
CA LEU A 84 -9.02 12.69 -7.18
C LEU A 84 -9.28 11.58 -6.16
N CYS A 85 -9.13 11.85 -4.87
CA CYS A 85 -9.37 10.86 -3.83
C CYS A 85 -10.83 10.36 -3.87
N SER A 86 -11.03 9.04 -3.86
CA SER A 86 -12.34 8.44 -4.15
C SER A 86 -13.39 8.67 -3.07
N GLU A 87 -13.00 8.70 -1.78
CA GLU A 87 -13.96 8.93 -0.69
C GLU A 87 -14.47 10.38 -0.62
N LEU A 88 -13.79 11.33 -1.28
CA LEU A 88 -14.26 12.71 -1.36
C LEU A 88 -15.65 12.79 -2.03
N LEU A 89 -15.92 11.91 -3.00
CA LEU A 89 -17.21 11.82 -3.68
C LEU A 89 -18.31 11.31 -2.76
N SER A 90 -18.08 10.20 -2.07
CA SER A 90 -19.08 9.63 -1.14
C SER A 90 -19.39 10.60 -0.02
N ASP A 91 -18.37 11.27 0.53
CA ASP A 91 -18.54 12.27 1.58
C ASP A 91 -19.33 13.49 1.07
N CYS A 92 -19.10 13.91 -0.17
CA CYS A 92 -19.81 15.05 -0.76
C CYS A 92 -21.29 14.74 -1.03
N ILE A 93 -21.59 13.58 -1.62
CA ILE A 93 -22.96 13.12 -1.89
C ILE A 93 -23.73 12.91 -0.58
N SER A 94 -23.07 12.41 0.48
CA SER A 94 -23.70 12.23 1.80
C SER A 94 -24.21 13.55 2.41
N LYS A 95 -23.63 14.68 1.99
CA LYS A 95 -24.02 16.05 2.40
C LYS A 95 -24.94 16.72 1.38
N SER A 96 -25.58 15.94 0.49
CA SER A 96 -26.44 16.43 -0.60
C SER A 96 -25.74 17.46 -1.51
N SER A 97 -24.42 17.35 -1.65
CA SER A 97 -23.57 18.24 -2.44
C SER A 97 -22.95 17.53 -3.64
N ILE A 98 -22.46 18.29 -4.61
CA ILE A 98 -21.82 17.76 -5.84
C ILE A 98 -20.37 18.23 -5.97
N ILE A 99 -19.57 17.48 -6.71
CA ILE A 99 -18.18 17.83 -6.99
C ILE A 99 -18.12 18.68 -8.27
N ALA A 100 -17.65 19.91 -8.13
CA ALA A 100 -17.43 20.81 -9.26
C ALA A 100 -16.16 20.42 -10.04
N ALA A 101 -16.04 20.91 -11.28
CA ALA A 101 -14.85 20.71 -12.12
C ALA A 101 -13.53 21.24 -11.48
N ASN A 102 -13.61 22.13 -10.49
CA ASN A 102 -12.46 22.61 -9.72
C ASN A 102 -12.05 21.66 -8.58
N GLY A 103 -12.69 20.49 -8.45
CA GLY A 103 -12.40 19.49 -7.41
C GLY A 103 -12.99 19.80 -6.03
N SER A 104 -13.72 20.91 -5.87
CA SER A 104 -14.39 21.29 -4.62
C SER A 104 -15.79 20.70 -4.51
N CYS A 105 -16.18 20.29 -3.31
CA CYS A 105 -17.55 19.92 -2.99
C CYS A 105 -18.40 21.19 -2.78
N VAL A 106 -19.44 21.38 -3.58
CA VAL A 106 -20.28 22.59 -3.60
C VAL A 106 -21.75 22.20 -3.47
N ASN A 107 -22.50 22.97 -2.69
CA ASN A 107 -23.94 22.75 -2.52
C ASN A 107 -24.71 23.21 -3.79
N PRO A 108 -25.68 22.43 -4.31
CA PRO A 108 -26.45 22.77 -5.52
C PRO A 108 -27.15 24.14 -5.47
N GLU A 109 -27.48 24.62 -4.26
CA GLU A 109 -28.15 25.92 -4.04
C GLU A 109 -27.31 27.12 -4.50
N TYR A 110 -25.98 27.02 -4.49
CA TYR A 110 -25.08 28.09 -4.91
C TYR A 110 -24.74 28.03 -6.41
N MET A 111 -25.30 27.07 -7.14
CA MET A 111 -25.00 26.80 -8.55
C MET A 111 -26.17 27.21 -9.44
N THR A 112 -25.86 27.65 -10.66
CA THR A 112 -26.92 28.02 -11.62
C THR A 112 -27.66 26.77 -12.13
N SER A 113 -28.92 26.95 -12.55
CA SER A 113 -29.72 25.84 -13.11
C SER A 113 -29.11 25.22 -14.36
N GLN A 114 -28.35 26.00 -15.15
CA GLN A 114 -27.63 25.52 -16.33
C GLN A 114 -26.42 24.67 -15.96
N GLU A 115 -25.67 25.05 -14.92
CA GLU A 115 -24.54 24.26 -14.42
C GLU A 115 -25.03 22.95 -13.78
N LEU A 116 -26.11 22.96 -13.01
CA LEU A 116 -26.71 21.74 -12.45
C LEU A 116 -27.10 20.73 -13.53
N LEU A 117 -27.72 21.20 -14.62
CA LEU A 117 -28.05 20.38 -15.77
C LEU A 117 -26.81 19.82 -16.48
N SER A 118 -25.71 20.57 -16.49
CA SER A 118 -24.44 20.10 -17.07
C SER A 118 -23.81 18.93 -16.29
N TYR A 119 -24.03 18.88 -14.97
CA TYR A 119 -23.64 17.74 -14.13
C TYR A 119 -24.70 16.64 -14.05
N GLY A 120 -25.83 16.76 -14.77
CA GLY A 120 -26.90 15.77 -14.78
C GLY A 120 -27.82 15.79 -13.55
N VAL A 121 -27.81 16.87 -12.77
CA VAL A 121 -28.68 17.05 -11.60
C VAL A 121 -29.99 17.72 -12.02
N ALA A 122 -31.12 17.07 -11.75
CA ALA A 122 -32.45 17.60 -12.04
C ALA A 122 -33.14 18.10 -10.76
N VAL A 123 -33.87 19.21 -10.85
CA VAL A 123 -34.71 19.71 -9.75
C VAL A 123 -36.10 19.12 -9.89
N THR A 124 -36.58 18.41 -8.87
CA THR A 124 -37.96 17.91 -8.84
C THR A 124 -38.94 19.06 -8.62
N PRO A 125 -40.21 18.92 -9.02
CA PRO A 125 -41.23 19.93 -8.76
C PRO A 125 -41.50 20.19 -7.26
N SER A 126 -41.01 19.32 -6.35
CA SER A 126 -41.01 19.54 -4.90
C SER A 126 -39.87 20.43 -4.40
N GLY A 127 -38.95 20.85 -5.28
CA GLY A 127 -37.78 21.65 -4.92
C GLY A 127 -36.59 20.83 -4.43
N GLU A 128 -36.64 19.50 -4.50
CA GLU A 128 -35.54 18.61 -4.12
C GLU A 128 -34.61 18.34 -5.31
N TYR A 129 -33.32 18.16 -5.02
CA TYR A 129 -32.33 17.83 -6.04
C TYR A 129 -32.27 16.31 -6.24
N ASN A 130 -32.46 15.86 -7.49
CA ASN A 130 -32.33 14.46 -7.88
C ASN A 130 -30.94 14.20 -8.46
N PHE A 131 -30.17 13.36 -7.78
CA PHE A 131 -28.80 12.98 -8.15
C PHE A 131 -28.71 11.68 -8.97
N SER A 132 -29.82 11.09 -9.42
CA SER A 132 -29.81 9.77 -10.10
C SER A 132 -28.97 9.74 -11.38
N ASN A 133 -28.87 10.87 -12.08
CA ASN A 133 -28.09 11.02 -13.31
C ASN A 133 -26.84 11.88 -13.11
N TYR A 134 -26.41 12.10 -11.86
CA TYR A 134 -25.23 12.89 -11.58
C TYR A 134 -23.99 12.23 -12.20
N VAL A 135 -23.26 12.99 -13.03
CA VAL A 135 -22.01 12.55 -13.65
C VAL A 135 -20.84 13.25 -12.98
N ASP A 136 -19.93 12.45 -12.45
CA ASP A 136 -18.71 12.93 -11.83
C ASP A 136 -17.71 13.43 -12.91
N PRO A 137 -17.18 14.66 -12.81
CA PRO A 137 -16.17 15.19 -13.75
C PRO A 137 -14.85 14.41 -13.81
N PHE A 138 -14.54 13.70 -12.74
CA PHE A 138 -13.34 12.90 -12.52
C PHE A 138 -13.65 11.39 -12.54
N ASP A 139 -14.80 10.99 -13.08
CA ASP A 139 -15.13 9.57 -13.23
C ASP A 139 -14.02 8.83 -14.00
N GLY A 140 -13.62 7.66 -13.49
CA GLY A 140 -12.51 6.87 -14.00
C GLY A 140 -11.09 7.40 -13.70
N LYS A 141 -10.93 8.62 -13.16
CA LYS A 141 -9.63 9.16 -12.70
C LYS A 141 -9.43 9.12 -11.19
N ARG A 142 -10.47 8.73 -10.44
CA ARG A 142 -10.42 8.64 -8.99
C ARG A 142 -9.49 7.52 -8.52
N VAL A 143 -8.73 7.81 -7.48
CA VAL A 143 -7.77 6.91 -6.83
C VAL A 143 -8.16 6.68 -5.39
N ARG A 144 -7.87 5.49 -4.86
CA ARG A 144 -8.23 5.15 -3.47
C ARG A 144 -7.34 5.93 -2.50
N PRO A 145 -7.83 6.27 -1.29
CA PRO A 145 -7.01 6.91 -0.25
C PRO A 145 -5.73 6.13 0.08
N THR A 146 -5.80 4.79 0.00
CA THR A 146 -4.65 3.91 0.20
C THR A 146 -3.58 4.01 -0.89
N GLU A 147 -4.00 4.30 -2.13
CA GLU A 147 -3.10 4.44 -3.28
C GLU A 147 -2.43 5.81 -3.29
N GLU A 148 -3.11 6.86 -2.81
CA GLU A 148 -2.52 8.19 -2.69
C GLU A 148 -1.52 8.30 -1.54
N TYR A 149 -1.65 7.48 -0.50
CA TYR A 149 -0.76 7.52 0.66
C TYR A 149 0.71 7.14 0.34
N TRP A 150 0.96 6.44 -0.78
CA TRP A 150 2.30 5.98 -1.19
C TRP A 150 2.73 6.46 -2.58
N LYS A 151 2.02 7.44 -3.14
CA LYS A 151 2.48 8.18 -4.31
C LYS A 151 3.67 9.07 -3.96
#